data_AF-A0A349UY18-F1
#
_entry.id   AF-A0A349UY18-F1
#
_cell.length_a   1.000
_cell.length_b   1.000
_cell.length_c   1.000
_cell.angle_alpha   90.00
_cell.angle_beta   90.00
_cell.angle_gamma   90.00
#
_symmetry.space_group_name_H-M   'P 1'
#
loop_
_entity.id
_entity.type
_entity.pdbx_description
1 polymer ?
#
loop_
_entity_poly.entity_id
_entity_poly.type
_entity_poly.pdbx_seq_one_letter_code
_entity_poly.pdbx_strand_id
1 'polypeptide(L)' 'PAWTGGPRVTGLRHDSDREMREGMTFHLMSWFTETGRGNYFISNTVLLGADGAEVLTTTPYGPHIAP' A
#
# COMPACT_ATOMS: atom_id res chain seq x y z
N PRO A 1 2.38 -2.76 4.51
CA PRO A 1 1.52 -1.57 4.63
C PRO A 1 2.25 -0.42 5.37
N ALA A 2 2.08 0.83 4.94
CA ALA A 2 2.77 1.97 5.52
C ALA A 2 1.85 3.19 5.66
N TRP A 3 1.97 3.91 6.78
CA TRP A 3 1.23 5.14 7.07
C TRP A 3 2.12 6.37 6.86
N THR A 4 1.61 7.35 6.11
CA THR A 4 2.28 8.63 5.79
C THR A 4 1.45 9.80 6.30
N GLY A 5 1.28 9.92 7.62
CA GLY A 5 0.59 11.05 8.26
C GLY A 5 1.50 12.05 8.99
N GLY A 6 2.83 11.93 8.82
CA GLY A 6 3.84 12.79 9.47
C GLY A 6 5.22 12.64 8.83
N PRO A 7 6.30 13.22 9.39
CA PRO A 7 7.64 13.21 8.78
C PRO A 7 8.31 11.83 8.71
N ARG A 8 7.62 10.78 9.18
CA ARG A 8 8.13 9.42 9.25
C ARG A 8 7.14 8.44 8.65
N VAL A 9 7.61 7.63 7.72
CA VAL A 9 6.91 6.45 7.22
C VAL A 9 6.89 5.40 8.32
N THR A 10 5.72 5.13 8.90
CA THR A 10 5.59 4.06 9.90
C THR A 10 5.05 2.80 9.24
N GLY A 11 5.86 1.74 9.22
CA GLY A 11 5.43 0.43 8.74
C GLY A 11 4.43 -0.24 9.68
N LEU A 12 3.37 -0.82 9.11
CA LEU A 12 2.42 -1.72 9.77
C LEU A 12 2.81 -3.19 9.48
N ARG A 13 4.11 -3.48 9.60
CA ARG A 13 4.66 -4.83 9.42
C ARG A 13 4.47 -5.67 10.69
N HIS A 14 4.78 -6.96 10.62
CA HIS A 14 4.48 -7.93 11.68
C HIS A 14 5.07 -7.59 13.07
N ASP A 15 6.12 -6.77 13.13
CA ASP A 15 6.77 -6.30 14.35
C ASP A 15 6.40 -4.84 14.70
N SER A 16 5.24 -4.38 14.22
CA SER A 16 4.66 -3.08 14.57
C SER A 16 3.66 -3.24 15.71
N ASP A 17 3.87 -2.51 16.81
CA ASP A 17 2.93 -2.49 17.94
C ASP A 17 1.66 -1.64 17.66
N ARG A 18 1.52 -1.11 16.44
CA ARG A 18 0.36 -0.29 16.07
C ARG A 18 -0.84 -1.16 15.73
N GLU A 19 -1.89 -1.00 16.53
CA GLU A 19 -3.22 -1.50 16.22
C GLU A 19 -3.83 -0.74 15.03
N MET A 20 -4.40 -1.48 14.08
CA MET A 20 -5.22 -0.90 13.02
C MET A 20 -6.57 -0.45 13.57
N ARG A 21 -7.02 0.75 13.18
CA ARG A 21 -8.26 1.35 13.67
C ARG A 21 -9.07 1.88 12.50
N GLU A 22 -10.40 1.83 12.63
CA GLU A 22 -11.32 2.44 11.69
C GLU A 22 -10.94 3.91 11.42
N GLY A 23 -11.08 4.35 10.18
CA GLY A 23 -10.70 5.68 9.70
C GLY A 23 -9.21 5.83 9.37
N MET A 24 -8.38 4.81 9.61
CA MET A 24 -6.99 4.84 9.14
C MET A 24 -6.93 4.72 7.61
N THR A 25 -6.09 5.56 7.00
CA THR A 25 -5.71 5.46 5.59
C THR A 25 -4.23 5.15 5.47
N PHE A 26 -3.88 4.14 4.66
CA PHE A 26 -2.49 3.70 4.50
C PHE A 26 -2.23 3.14 3.10
N HIS A 27 -0.96 2.96 2.76
CA HIS A 27 -0.55 2.28 1.54
C HIS A 27 -0.41 0.77 1.78
N LEU A 28 -1.10 -0.03 0.97
CA LEU A 28 -0.82 -1.46 0.80
C LEU A 28 0.14 -1.61 -0.38
N MET A 29 1.35 -2.05 -0.06
CA MET A 29 2.47 -2.12 -1.00
C MET A 29 2.90 -3.57 -1.19
N SER A 30 3.00 -3.99 -2.45
CA SER A 30 3.49 -5.31 -2.86
C SER A 30 4.54 -5.13 -3.94
N TRP A 31 5.62 -5.92 -3.89
CA TRP A 31 6.68 -5.82 -4.89
C TRP A 31 7.41 -7.13 -5.14
N PHE A 32 7.95 -7.21 -6.35
CA PHE A 32 9.00 -8.16 -6.74
C PHE A 32 10.23 -7.35 -7.14
N THR A 33 11.33 -7.61 -6.44
CA THR A 33 12.66 -7.05 -6.73
C THR A 33 13.59 -8.16 -7.19
N GLU A 34 14.69 -7.80 -7.85
CA GLU A 34 15.78 -8.72 -8.19
C GLU A 34 15.35 -9.89 -9.09
N THR A 35 14.35 -9.66 -9.94
CA THR A 35 13.73 -10.70 -10.77
C THR A 35 14.54 -11.06 -12.02
N GLY A 36 15.57 -10.27 -12.37
CA GLY A 36 16.33 -10.38 -13.63
C GLY A 36 15.53 -10.02 -14.89
N ARG A 37 14.24 -9.66 -14.78
CA ARG A 37 13.33 -9.39 -15.91
C ARG A 37 12.58 -8.05 -15.80
N GLY A 38 12.84 -7.31 -14.73
CA GLY A 38 12.18 -6.05 -14.38
C GLY A 38 11.55 -6.14 -12.99
N ASN A 39 11.75 -5.10 -12.18
CA ASN A 39 11.10 -4.99 -10.88
C ASN A 39 9.65 -4.55 -11.08
N TYR A 40 8.76 -5.02 -10.21
CA TYR A 40 7.34 -4.70 -10.27
C TYR A 40 6.86 -4.29 -8.89
N PHE A 41 6.17 -3.15 -8.80
CA PHE A 41 5.72 -2.55 -7.56
C PHE A 41 4.29 -2.04 -7.74
N ILE A 42 3.42 -2.37 -6.79
CA ILE A 42 2.06 -1.82 -6.69
C ILE A 42 1.92 -1.14 -5.33
N SER A 43 1.35 0.07 -5.33
CA SER A 43 0.91 0.78 -4.12
C SER A 43 -0.56 1.14 -4.26
N ASN A 44 -1.39 0.59 -3.37
CA ASN A 44 -2.80 0.93 -3.26
C ASN A 44 -3.02 1.80 -2.03
N THR A 45 -3.75 2.91 -2.17
CA THR A 45 -4.31 3.66 -1.05
C THR A 45 -5.51 2.89 -0.51
N VAL A 46 -5.54 2.65 0.79
CA VAL A 46 -6.58 1.86 1.46
C VAL A 46 -7.16 2.63 2.63
N LEU A 47 -8.48 2.64 2.74
CA LEU A 47 -9.24 3.12 3.89
C LEU A 47 -9.70 1.91 4.71
N LEU A 48 -9.45 1.91 6.01
CA LEU A 48 -10.02 0.91 6.91
C LEU A 48 -11.36 1.41 7.46
N GLY A 49 -12.46 0.84 6.97
CA GLY A 49 -13.81 1.09 7.49
C GLY A 49 -14.22 0.06 8.54
N ALA A 50 -15.42 0.26 9.12
CA ALA A 50 -16.00 -0.64 10.11
C ALA A 50 -16.16 -2.09 9.60
N ASP A 51 -16.50 -2.25 8.32
CA ASP A 51 -16.76 -3.55 7.70
C ASP A 51 -15.53 -4.17 7.01
N GLY A 52 -14.38 -3.48 7.08
CA GLY A 52 -13.12 -3.94 6.49
C GLY A 52 -12.41 -2.88 5.66
N ALA A 53 -11.43 -3.33 4.87
CA ALA A 53 -10.57 -2.47 4.09
C ALA A 53 -11.15 -2.20 2.69
N GLU A 54 -11.19 -0.92 2.30
CA GLU A 54 -11.57 -0.46 0.97
C GLU A 54 -10.33 0.03 0.20
N VAL A 55 -10.13 -0.47 -1.02
CA VAL A 55 -9.07 0.01 -1.92
C VAL A 55 -9.58 1.22 -2.70
N LEU A 56 -8.94 2.37 -2.50
CA LEU A 56 -9.30 3.64 -3.14
C LEU A 56 -8.56 3.87 -4.48
N THR A 57 -7.50 3.12 -4.74
CA THR A 57 -6.75 3.22 -6.00
C THR A 57 -7.52 2.54 -7.12
N THR A 58 -7.84 3.30 -8.17
CA THR A 58 -8.59 2.82 -9.35
C THR A 58 -7.75 2.74 -10.62
N THR A 59 -6.48 3.17 -10.57
CA THR A 59 -5.56 3.06 -11.70
C THR A 59 -5.36 1.59 -12.09
N PRO A 60 -5.48 1.22 -13.37
CA PRO A 60 -5.23 -0.15 -13.82
C PRO A 60 -3.83 -0.62 -13.44
N TYR A 61 -3.72 -1.89 -13.04
CA TYR A 61 -2.42 -2.51 -12.79
C TYR A 61 -1.72 -2.88 -14.10
N GLY A 62 -0.41 -3.06 -14.01
CA GLY A 62 0.44 -3.46 -15.12
C GLY A 62 1.20 -2.29 -15.75
N PRO A 63 1.99 -2.57 -16.79
CA PRO A 63 2.73 -1.52 -17.50
C PRO A 63 1.76 -0.61 -18.27
N HIS A 64 1.87 0.69 -18.04
CA HIS A 64 1.24 1.69 -18.89
C HIS A 64 2.17 1.97 -20.07
N ILE A 65 1.78 1.51 -21.26
CA ILE A 65 2.51 1.77 -22.49
C ILE A 65 1.86 2.99 -23.14
N ALA A 66 2.58 4.10 -23.19
CA ALA A 66 2.20 5.27 -23.98
C ALA A 66 2.92 5.22 -25.35
N PRO A 67 2.27 5.69 -26.44
CA PRO A 67 2.90 5.78 -27.76
C PRO A 67 4.06 6.77 -27.80
#